data_AF-A0A0F9GJ12-F1
#
_entry.id   AF-A0A0F9GJ12-F1
#
_cell.length_a   1.000
_cell.length_b   1.000
_cell.length_c   1.000
_cell.angle_alpha   90.00
_cell.angle_beta   90.00
_cell.angle_gamma   90.00
#
_symmetry.space_group_name_H-M   'P 1'
#
loop_
_entity.id
_entity.type
_entity.pdbx_description
1 polymer ?
#
loop_
_entity_poly.entity_id
_entity_poly.type
_entity_poly.pdbx_seq_one_letter_code
_entity_poly.pdbx_strand_id
1 'polypeptide(L)'
;MEKYVNEIPLLVRNSIKALSDENRQGILIYLLKNNSKSFIEISKDLKMPKNNLSYHFKILIRYGLIYNFYDRNEFAEKYSFYEISKLGKRLITTLMNFIKPTLYMEEVDALFNTDESFISAEGLSYQTSSFIKGLTITAGNDLIGEKVNYKPFSKKEQIVAG
;
A
#
# COMPACT_ATOMS: atom_id res chain seq x y z
N MET A 1 -27.04 -3.08 -26.49
CA MET A 1 -26.19 -2.49 -25.43
C MET A 1 -26.57 -2.96 -24.04
N GLU A 2 -27.81 -2.80 -23.61
CA GLU A 2 -28.28 -3.11 -22.24
C GLU A 2 -27.88 -4.50 -21.70
N LYS A 3 -27.92 -5.54 -22.55
CA LYS A 3 -27.46 -6.91 -22.25
C LYS A 3 -26.06 -6.96 -21.61
N TYR A 4 -25.09 -6.22 -22.15
CA TYR A 4 -23.67 -6.29 -21.74
C TYR A 4 -23.33 -5.35 -20.58
N VAL A 5 -24.08 -4.24 -20.42
CA VAL A 5 -23.80 -3.23 -19.38
C VAL A 5 -23.77 -3.88 -17.99
N ASN A 6 -24.66 -4.84 -17.74
CA ASN A 6 -24.83 -5.49 -16.44
C ASN A 6 -23.92 -6.70 -16.18
N GLU A 7 -23.07 -7.09 -17.13
CA GLU A 7 -22.07 -8.15 -16.91
C GLU A 7 -20.97 -7.70 -15.94
N ILE A 8 -20.60 -6.42 -15.95
CA ILE A 8 -19.71 -5.84 -14.94
C ILE A 8 -20.56 -5.40 -13.72
N PRO A 9 -20.36 -5.98 -12.52
CA PRO A 9 -21.14 -5.63 -11.35
C PRO A 9 -21.07 -4.14 -11.01
N LEU A 10 -22.20 -3.56 -10.57
CA LEU A 10 -22.29 -2.12 -10.26
C LEU A 10 -21.18 -1.64 -9.31
N LEU A 11 -20.78 -2.47 -8.33
CA LEU A 11 -19.71 -2.17 -7.40
C LEU A 11 -18.35 -1.97 -8.09
N VAL A 12 -18.05 -2.79 -9.10
CA VAL A 12 -16.83 -2.70 -9.92
C VAL A 12 -16.87 -1.45 -10.79
N ARG A 13 -17.99 -1.20 -11.48
CA ARG A 13 -18.18 0.02 -12.30
C ARG A 13 -18.01 1.29 -11.47
N ASN A 14 -18.61 1.34 -10.28
CA ASN A 14 -18.48 2.45 -9.34
C ASN A 14 -17.04 2.61 -8.83
N SER A 15 -16.36 1.50 -8.51
CA SER A 15 -14.96 1.51 -8.06
C SER A 15 -14.02 2.08 -9.13
N ILE A 16 -14.13 1.63 -10.38
CA ILE A 16 -13.36 2.15 -11.51
C ILE A 16 -13.65 3.64 -11.72
N LYS A 17 -14.93 4.04 -11.69
CA LYS A 17 -15.36 5.44 -11.80
C LYS A 17 -14.90 6.32 -10.62
N ALA A 18 -14.59 5.74 -9.47
CA ALA A 18 -13.94 6.45 -8.36
C ALA A 18 -12.45 6.66 -8.61
N LEU A 19 -11.77 5.65 -9.15
CA LEU A 19 -10.32 5.69 -9.38
C LEU A 19 -9.91 6.50 -10.62
N SER A 20 -10.83 6.90 -11.49
CA SER A 20 -10.57 7.71 -12.69
C SER A 20 -10.22 9.19 -12.42
N ASP A 21 -9.74 9.54 -11.22
CA ASP A 21 -9.48 10.91 -10.76
C ASP A 21 -8.31 10.87 -9.76
N GLU A 22 -7.28 11.66 -10.04
CA GLU A 22 -5.99 11.62 -9.34
C GLU A 22 -6.10 12.10 -7.89
N ASN A 23 -6.97 13.07 -7.61
CA ASN A 23 -7.22 13.54 -6.24
C ASN A 23 -7.84 12.43 -5.38
N ARG A 24 -8.81 11.68 -5.93
CA ARG A 24 -9.42 10.52 -5.26
C ARG A 24 -8.43 9.38 -5.07
N GLN A 25 -7.53 9.13 -6.03
CA GLN A 25 -6.41 8.19 -5.86
C GLN A 25 -5.49 8.63 -4.71
N GLY A 26 -5.07 9.90 -4.69
CA GLY A 26 -4.21 10.48 -3.66
C GLY A 26 -4.81 10.38 -2.26
N ILE A 27 -6.11 10.70 -2.11
CA ILE A 27 -6.85 10.53 -0.85
C ILE A 27 -6.84 9.07 -0.38
N LEU A 28 -7.11 8.11 -1.28
CA LEU A 28 -7.12 6.69 -0.93
C LEU A 28 -5.74 6.19 -0.51
N ILE A 29 -4.67 6.59 -1.20
CA ILE A 29 -3.29 6.23 -0.85
C ILE A 29 -2.87 6.88 0.48
N TYR A 30 -3.27 8.12 0.73
CA TYR A 30 -3.03 8.79 2.01
C TYR A 30 -3.71 8.06 3.18
N LEU A 31 -5.00 7.74 3.06
CA LEU A 31 -5.74 7.01 4.11
C LEU A 31 -5.25 5.57 4.28
N LEU A 32 -4.77 4.92 3.21
CA LEU A 32 -4.14 3.60 3.28
C LEU A 32 -2.82 3.61 4.07
N LYS A 33 -2.09 4.74 4.06
CA LYS A 33 -0.80 4.90 4.76
C LYS A 33 -0.93 5.46 6.19
N ASN A 34 -1.94 6.31 6.44
CA ASN A 34 -2.05 7.08 7.69
C ASN A 34 -3.20 6.63 8.61
N ASN A 35 -3.90 5.53 8.27
CA ASN A 35 -5.08 5.05 9.00
C ASN A 35 -6.17 6.13 9.12
N SER A 36 -6.78 6.26 10.31
CA SER A 36 -7.89 7.16 10.59
C SER A 36 -7.41 8.60 10.75
N LYS A 37 -8.03 9.54 10.03
CA LYS A 37 -7.70 10.98 10.07
C LYS A 37 -8.93 11.87 10.05
N SER A 38 -8.88 13.02 10.74
CA SER A 38 -9.96 14.00 10.71
C SER A 38 -9.99 14.76 9.38
N PHE A 39 -11.15 15.31 9.02
CA PHE A 39 -11.29 16.12 7.78
C PHE A 39 -10.30 17.29 7.71
N ILE A 40 -9.99 17.91 8.86
CA ILE A 40 -9.10 19.07 8.95
C ILE A 40 -7.64 18.66 8.70
N GLU A 41 -7.20 17.55 9.30
CA GLU A 41 -5.86 16.98 9.04
C GLU A 41 -5.70 16.63 7.56
N ILE A 42 -6.66 15.91 6.96
CA ILE A 42 -6.56 15.48 5.56
C ILE A 42 -6.51 16.68 4.61
N SER A 43 -7.32 17.72 4.88
CA SER A 43 -7.30 18.97 4.11
C SER A 43 -5.95 19.70 4.21
N LYS A 44 -5.34 19.71 5.40
CA LYS A 44 -4.04 20.32 5.65
C LYS A 44 -2.90 19.54 5.00
N ASP A 45 -2.83 18.23 5.24
CA ASP A 45 -1.73 17.36 4.83
C ASP A 45 -1.67 17.18 3.30
N LEU A 46 -2.84 17.04 2.65
CA LEU A 46 -2.95 17.00 1.19
C LEU A 46 -2.96 18.39 0.53
N LYS A 47 -2.83 19.47 1.31
CA LYS A 47 -2.96 20.87 0.85
C LYS A 47 -4.22 21.12 0.01
N MET A 48 -5.30 20.39 0.31
CA MET A 48 -6.52 20.37 -0.50
C MET A 48 -7.59 21.28 0.13
N PRO A 49 -8.16 22.25 -0.63
CA PRO A 49 -9.23 23.12 -0.13
C PRO A 49 -10.45 22.31 0.36
N LYS A 50 -11.03 22.71 1.50
CA LYS A 50 -12.15 22.02 2.15
C LYS A 50 -13.31 21.68 1.19
N ASN A 51 -13.68 22.60 0.29
CA ASN A 51 -14.76 22.37 -0.67
C ASN A 51 -14.41 21.26 -1.68
N ASN A 52 -13.15 21.20 -2.13
CA ASN A 52 -12.68 20.16 -3.04
C ASN A 52 -12.60 18.80 -2.34
N LEU A 53 -12.06 18.76 -1.11
CA LEU A 53 -12.01 17.55 -0.30
C LEU A 53 -13.42 16.99 -0.03
N SER A 54 -14.38 17.86 0.30
CA SER A 54 -15.80 17.50 0.50
C SER A 54 -16.43 16.87 -0.74
N TYR A 55 -16.15 17.42 -1.94
CA TYR A 55 -16.60 16.85 -3.21
C TYR A 55 -16.05 15.43 -3.42
N HIS A 56 -14.73 15.24 -3.29
CA HIS A 56 -14.11 13.94 -3.47
C HIS A 56 -14.58 12.92 -2.41
N PHE A 57 -14.74 13.33 -1.15
CA PHE A 57 -15.24 12.48 -0.06
C PHE A 57 -16.66 12.00 -0.29
N LYS A 58 -17.58 12.86 -0.72
CA LYS A 58 -18.96 12.46 -1.06
C LYS A 58 -18.97 11.32 -2.08
N ILE A 59 -18.06 11.35 -3.06
CA ILE A 59 -17.96 10.30 -4.08
C ILE A 59 -17.32 9.02 -3.52
N LEU A 60 -16.22 9.14 -2.78
CA LEU A 60 -15.52 7.99 -2.20
C LEU A 60 -16.37 7.24 -1.16
N ILE A 61 -17.17 7.96 -0.36
CA ILE A 61 -18.16 7.39 0.57
C ILE A 61 -19.31 6.74 -0.20
N ARG A 62 -19.88 7.44 -1.21
CA ARG A 62 -20.96 6.90 -2.05
C ARG A 62 -20.59 5.60 -2.77
N TYR A 63 -19.32 5.43 -3.12
CA TYR A 63 -18.80 4.21 -3.74
C TYR A 63 -18.18 3.23 -2.73
N GLY A 64 -18.30 3.49 -1.43
CA GLY A 64 -17.90 2.58 -0.35
C GLY A 64 -16.39 2.35 -0.25
N LEU A 65 -15.56 3.23 -0.80
CA LEU A 65 -14.10 3.10 -0.77
C LEU A 65 -13.47 3.71 0.48
N ILE A 66 -14.13 4.69 1.09
CA ILE A 66 -13.84 5.22 2.42
C ILE A 66 -15.11 5.21 3.28
N TYR A 67 -14.96 5.31 4.58
CA TYR A 67 -16.05 5.53 5.52
C TYR A 67 -15.68 6.61 6.53
N ASN A 68 -16.68 7.14 7.24
CA ASN A 68 -16.46 8.03 8.37
C ASN A 68 -17.03 7.41 9.65
N PHE A 69 -16.47 7.80 10.78
CA PHE A 69 -16.97 7.45 12.10
C PHE A 69 -16.75 8.64 13.06
N TYR A 70 -17.36 8.58 14.23
CA TYR A 70 -17.17 9.56 15.30
C TYR A 70 -16.44 8.87 16.43
N ASP A 71 -15.30 9.44 16.84
CA ASP A 71 -14.70 9.07 18.12
C ASP A 71 -15.25 10.00 19.21
N ARG A 72 -15.55 9.42 20.38
CA ARG A 72 -16.09 10.13 21.56
C ARG A 72 -15.17 9.91 22.76
N ASN A 73 -13.93 10.35 22.65
CA ASN A 73 -13.09 10.49 23.83
C ASN A 73 -13.65 11.60 24.73
N GLU A 74 -13.64 11.38 26.05
CA GLU A 74 -14.32 12.23 27.05
C GLU A 74 -13.81 13.68 27.09
N PHE A 75 -12.65 13.95 26.48
CA PHE A 75 -11.99 15.26 26.40
C PHE A 75 -12.05 15.90 25.00
N ALA A 76 -12.70 15.26 24.03
CA ALA A 76 -12.75 15.73 22.64
C ALA A 76 -14.17 16.12 22.23
N GLU A 77 -14.33 17.34 21.72
CA GLU A 77 -15.50 17.68 20.91
C GLU A 77 -15.65 16.66 19.77
N LYS A 78 -16.88 16.22 19.48
CA LYS A 78 -17.14 15.07 18.58
C LYS A 78 -16.48 15.25 17.20
N TYR A 79 -15.31 14.64 16.99
CA TYR A 79 -14.58 14.72 15.73
C TYR A 79 -15.00 13.59 14.76
N SER A 80 -15.29 13.97 13.51
CA SER A 80 -15.47 13.03 12.41
C SER A 80 -14.10 12.58 11.88
N PHE A 81 -13.82 11.28 12.02
CA PHE A 81 -12.66 10.63 11.42
C PHE A 81 -13.06 9.88 10.14
N TYR A 82 -12.10 9.74 9.23
CA TYR A 82 -12.24 9.10 7.94
C TYR A 82 -11.14 8.05 7.76
N GLU A 83 -11.48 6.94 7.13
CA GLU A 83 -10.54 5.85 6.88
C GLU A 83 -10.89 5.10 5.59
N ILE A 84 -9.90 4.46 4.97
CA ILE A 84 -10.11 3.58 3.83
C ILE A 84 -10.92 2.34 4.24
N SER A 85 -11.96 2.01 3.48
CA SER A 85 -12.80 0.86 3.79
C SER A 85 -12.08 -0.46 3.49
N LYS A 86 -12.61 -1.58 4.01
CA LYS A 86 -12.14 -2.93 3.64
C LYS A 86 -12.19 -3.17 2.13
N LEU A 87 -13.18 -2.59 1.43
CA LEU A 87 -13.27 -2.64 -0.03
C LEU A 87 -12.18 -1.80 -0.68
N GLY A 88 -12.03 -0.53 -0.28
CA GLY A 88 -11.01 0.38 -0.82
C GLY A 88 -9.59 -0.18 -0.65
N LYS A 89 -9.28 -0.71 0.54
CA LYS A 89 -7.99 -1.34 0.84
C LYS A 89 -7.73 -2.55 -0.06
N ARG A 90 -8.69 -3.48 -0.18
CA ARG A 90 -8.57 -4.64 -1.08
C ARG A 90 -8.39 -4.20 -2.54
N LEU A 91 -9.23 -3.31 -3.04
CA LEU A 91 -9.18 -2.81 -4.41
C LEU A 91 -7.80 -2.21 -4.75
N ILE A 92 -7.33 -1.24 -3.96
CA ILE A 92 -6.05 -0.55 -4.21
C ILE A 92 -4.88 -1.52 -4.11
N THR A 93 -4.83 -2.38 -3.08
CA THR A 93 -3.74 -3.36 -2.92
C THR A 93 -3.73 -4.41 -4.03
N THR A 94 -4.89 -4.90 -4.48
CA THR A 94 -4.99 -5.82 -5.63
C THR A 94 -4.51 -5.15 -6.92
N LEU A 95 -4.95 -3.94 -7.23
CA LEU A 95 -4.53 -3.22 -8.45
C LEU A 95 -3.02 -2.95 -8.45
N MET A 96 -2.46 -2.48 -7.34
CA MET A 96 -1.01 -2.25 -7.22
C MET A 96 -0.21 -3.56 -7.34
N ASN A 97 -0.70 -4.67 -6.80
CA ASN A 97 -0.01 -5.96 -6.90
C ASN A 97 -0.17 -6.62 -8.28
N PHE A 98 -1.27 -6.38 -8.99
CA PHE A 98 -1.52 -6.91 -10.34
C PHE A 98 -0.59 -6.29 -11.41
N ILE A 99 -0.18 -5.04 -11.21
CA ILE A 99 0.69 -4.30 -12.15
C ILE A 99 2.18 -4.44 -11.78
N LYS A 100 2.52 -4.91 -10.57
CA LYS A 100 3.90 -5.26 -10.24
C LYS A 100 4.39 -6.32 -11.23
N PRO A 101 5.52 -6.10 -11.94
CA PRO A 101 6.15 -7.18 -12.67
C PRO A 101 6.41 -8.34 -11.70
N THR A 102 6.01 -9.56 -12.09
CA THR A 102 6.66 -10.76 -11.58
C THR A 102 8.11 -10.68 -12.02
N LEU A 103 8.96 -10.15 -11.14
CA LEU A 103 10.41 -10.17 -11.34
C LEU A 103 10.82 -11.63 -11.48
N TYR A 104 11.41 -11.98 -12.62
CA TYR A 104 11.92 -13.31 -12.89
C TYR A 104 13.03 -13.64 -11.89
N MET A 105 12.70 -14.40 -10.85
CA MET A 105 13.69 -15.12 -10.04
C MET A 105 14.08 -16.43 -10.75
N GLU A 106 14.66 -16.31 -11.95
CA GLU A 106 15.24 -17.45 -12.68
C GLU A 106 16.75 -17.28 -12.91
N GLU A 107 17.28 -16.05 -12.96
CA GLU A 107 18.73 -15.82 -13.16
C GLU A 107 19.55 -15.84 -11.85
N VAL A 108 18.92 -15.65 -10.69
CA VAL A 108 19.64 -15.55 -9.40
C VAL A 108 19.95 -16.93 -8.81
N ASP A 109 19.01 -17.87 -8.85
CA ASP A 109 19.25 -19.23 -8.35
C ASP A 109 20.23 -20.01 -9.25
N ALA A 110 20.36 -19.65 -10.53
CA ALA A 110 21.37 -20.20 -11.43
C ALA A 110 22.80 -19.71 -11.13
N LEU A 111 22.95 -18.52 -10.52
CA LEU A 111 24.24 -17.92 -10.17
C LEU A 111 24.74 -18.29 -8.77
N PHE A 112 23.88 -18.87 -7.91
CA PHE A 112 24.25 -19.32 -6.56
C PHE A 112 24.19 -20.84 -6.36
N ASN A 113 23.83 -21.62 -7.39
CA ASN A 113 23.90 -23.10 -7.36
C ASN A 113 25.17 -23.69 -8.01
N THR A 114 26.20 -22.88 -8.26
CA THR A 114 27.54 -23.37 -8.58
C THR A 114 28.55 -23.01 -7.50
N ASP A 115 28.44 -23.69 -6.35
CA ASP A 115 29.62 -24.27 -5.70
C ASP A 115 29.22 -25.24 -4.59
N GLU A 116 29.50 -26.53 -4.81
CA GLU A 116 30.13 -27.42 -3.80
C GLU A 116 30.49 -28.76 -4.46
N SER A 117 31.67 -28.82 -5.12
CA SER A 117 32.60 -29.98 -5.14
C SER A 117 33.50 -30.09 -6.39
N PHE A 118 34.49 -29.21 -6.60
CA PHE A 118 35.70 -29.61 -7.34
C PHE A 118 37.01 -28.98 -6.83
N ILE A 119 37.53 -29.62 -5.78
CA ILE A 119 38.94 -29.99 -5.55
C ILE A 119 40.01 -28.88 -5.58
N SER A 120 40.68 -28.76 -4.43
CA SER A 120 41.99 -28.15 -4.24
C SER A 120 43.10 -28.73 -5.14
N ALA A 121 43.78 -27.89 -5.93
CA ALA A 121 45.25 -27.91 -6.08
C ALA A 121 45.76 -26.74 -6.95
N GLU A 122 46.85 -26.14 -6.50
CA GLU A 122 47.93 -25.49 -7.27
C GLU A 122 47.60 -24.70 -8.56
N GLY A 123 47.60 -23.38 -8.38
CA GLY A 123 48.09 -22.33 -9.30
C GLY A 123 48.14 -22.58 -10.81
N LEU A 124 47.28 -21.88 -11.55
CA LEU A 124 47.63 -21.24 -12.81
C LEU A 124 46.86 -19.92 -12.96
N SER A 125 47.50 -18.90 -13.53
CA SER A 125 46.95 -17.55 -13.62
C SER A 125 46.02 -17.37 -14.82
N TYR A 126 44.86 -16.75 -14.62
CA TYR A 126 44.09 -16.14 -15.71
C TYR A 126 43.70 -14.71 -15.38
N GLN A 127 44.17 -13.77 -16.19
CA GLN A 127 43.71 -12.38 -16.16
C GLN A 127 42.30 -12.32 -16.75
N THR A 128 41.36 -11.70 -16.04
CA THR A 128 40.13 -11.18 -16.65
C THR A 128 40.18 -9.66 -16.61
N SER A 129 40.51 -9.06 -17.75
CA SER A 129 40.65 -7.62 -17.91
C SER A 129 39.30 -6.88 -17.84
N SER A 130 39.19 -5.97 -16.86
CA SER A 130 38.51 -4.68 -16.98
C SER A 130 37.18 -4.60 -17.74
N PHE A 131 36.02 -4.55 -17.06
CA PHE A 131 34.86 -3.80 -17.56
C PHE A 131 33.84 -3.27 -16.51
N ILE A 132 34.29 -2.86 -15.32
CA ILE A 132 33.54 -1.84 -14.53
C ILE A 132 34.48 -0.68 -14.20
N LYS A 133 34.34 0.40 -14.95
CA LYS A 133 35.09 1.64 -14.75
C LYS A 133 34.25 2.55 -13.84
N GLY A 134 34.67 2.69 -12.58
CA GLY A 134 34.19 3.74 -11.67
C GLY A 134 32.94 3.41 -10.85
N LEU A 135 33.08 2.55 -9.84
CA LEU A 135 32.27 2.68 -8.62
C LEU A 135 33.11 2.35 -7.38
N THR A 136 33.76 3.36 -6.82
CA THR A 136 34.49 3.25 -5.55
C THR A 136 33.46 3.32 -4.41
N ILE A 137 33.10 2.18 -3.82
CA ILE A 137 32.31 2.15 -2.60
C ILE A 137 33.26 2.09 -1.40
N THR A 138 33.42 3.21 -0.71
CA THR A 138 34.16 3.29 0.55
C THR A 138 33.32 2.68 1.67
N ALA A 139 33.86 1.70 2.39
CA ALA A 139 33.14 1.03 3.47
C ALA A 139 33.01 1.91 4.73
N GLY A 140 31.85 1.82 5.39
CA GLY A 140 31.61 2.34 6.73
C GLY A 140 30.57 1.45 7.42
N ASN A 141 30.99 0.76 8.48
CA ASN A 141 30.10 -0.04 9.32
C ASN A 141 29.15 0.87 10.10
N ASP A 142 27.94 0.39 10.40
CA ASP A 142 27.51 0.23 11.81
C ASP A 142 26.23 -0.62 11.93
N LEU A 143 26.08 -1.22 13.12
CA LEU A 143 24.93 -2.04 13.57
C LEU A 143 23.74 -1.10 13.87
N ILE A 144 22.49 -1.47 14.23
CA ILE A 144 21.95 -2.44 15.21
C ILE A 144 20.46 -2.69 14.84
N GLY A 145 19.82 -3.78 15.29
CA GLY A 145 18.41 -4.09 14.98
C GLY A 145 17.45 -4.04 16.18
N GLU A 146 16.15 -4.23 15.93
CA GLU A 146 15.15 -4.51 16.97
C GLU A 146 14.00 -5.40 16.44
N LYS A 147 13.47 -6.31 17.27
CA LYS A 147 12.34 -7.20 16.93
C LYS A 147 11.08 -6.76 17.67
N VAL A 148 9.96 -6.58 16.96
CA VAL A 148 8.65 -6.30 17.58
C VAL A 148 7.72 -7.51 17.47
N ASN A 149 7.06 -7.84 18.59
CA ASN A 149 6.29 -9.06 18.79
C ASN A 149 4.79 -8.73 18.96
N TYR A 150 3.89 -9.37 18.21
CA TYR A 150 2.45 -9.05 18.20
C TYR A 150 1.60 -10.14 18.86
N LYS A 151 0.71 -9.74 19.78
CA LYS A 151 -0.40 -10.58 20.30
C LYS A 151 -1.70 -10.26 19.56
N PRO A 152 -2.54 -11.26 19.22
CA PRO A 152 -3.86 -11.05 18.62
C PRO A 152 -4.93 -10.74 19.68
N PHE A 153 -5.92 -9.91 19.32
CA PHE A 153 -7.08 -9.60 20.17
C PHE A 153 -8.31 -10.48 19.87
N SER A 154 -9.09 -10.74 20.93
CA SER A 154 -10.26 -11.64 20.95
C SER A 154 -11.53 -11.02 20.35
N LYS A 155 -12.54 -11.87 20.08
CA LYS A 155 -13.87 -11.51 19.56
C LYS A 155 -14.90 -11.28 20.68
N LYS A 156 -16.03 -10.66 20.26
CA LYS A 156 -17.28 -10.35 20.99
C LYS A 156 -17.19 -9.01 21.76
N GLU A 157 -18.26 -8.21 21.89
CA GLU A 157 -19.69 -8.52 21.84
C GLU A 157 -20.52 -7.58 20.92
N GLN A 158 -21.71 -8.05 20.50
CA GLN A 158 -22.78 -7.24 19.91
C GLN A 158 -23.86 -7.03 20.98
N ILE A 159 -24.37 -5.81 21.19
CA ILE A 159 -25.65 -5.60 21.86
C ILE A 159 -26.50 -4.59 21.08
N VAL A 160 -27.78 -4.92 21.02
CA VAL A 160 -28.88 -4.47 20.16
C VAL A 160 -29.23 -2.98 20.33
N ALA A 161 -29.73 -2.35 19.27
CA ALA A 161 -30.32 -1.01 19.32
C ALA A 161 -31.78 -1.03 19.86
N GLY A 162 -32.18 0.05 20.51
CA GLY A 162 -33.57 0.44 20.75
C GLY A 162 -33.90 1.73 20.01
#